data_AF-M4QKJ6-F1
#
_entry.id   AF-M4QKJ6-F1
#
_cell.length_a   1.000
_cell.length_b   1.000
_cell.length_c   1.000
_cell.angle_alpha   90.00
_cell.angle_beta   90.00
_cell.angle_gamma   90.00
#
_symmetry.space_group_name_H-M   'P 1'
#
loop_
_entity.id
_entity.type
_entity.pdbx_description
1 polymer ?
#
loop_
_entity_poly.entity_id
_entity_poly.type
_entity_poly.pdbx_seq_one_letter_code
_entity_poly.pdbx_strand_id
1 'polypeptide(L)'
;MVHSLLLQVESEKMVELSKMHLLFQTLTVGDRVRVSFGKGKKQTFQGICIAKRNKGISSSFLLRNSLSGEGLEYRFFPYSNNLSEIDILEKKQPLVQYRRAKLYYLRLRTPKEYTVS
;
A
#
# COMPACT_ATOMS: atom_id res chain seq x y z
N MET A 1 16.19 -10.17 -26.88
CA MET A 1 14.84 -10.66 -27.26
C MET A 1 13.97 -11.06 -26.06
N VAL A 2 14.45 -11.86 -25.10
CA VAL A 2 13.59 -12.34 -23.99
C VAL A 2 13.18 -11.22 -23.02
N HIS A 3 14.11 -10.29 -22.72
CA HIS A 3 13.84 -9.18 -21.81
C HIS A 3 12.75 -8.21 -22.32
N SER A 4 12.71 -7.95 -23.64
CA SER A 4 11.71 -7.07 -24.25
C SER A 4 10.30 -7.69 -24.23
N LEU A 5 10.19 -9.00 -24.42
CA LEU A 5 8.92 -9.73 -24.35
C LEU A 5 8.36 -9.74 -22.92
N LEU A 6 9.22 -9.91 -21.91
CA LEU A 6 8.82 -9.90 -20.50
C LEU A 6 8.24 -8.55 -20.07
N LEU A 7 8.88 -7.45 -20.51
CA LEU A 7 8.40 -6.10 -20.26
C LEU A 7 7.06 -5.82 -20.95
N GLN A 8 6.88 -6.33 -22.18
CA GLN A 8 5.59 -6.23 -22.89
C GLN A 8 4.47 -6.93 -22.14
N VAL A 9 4.68 -8.19 -21.72
CA VAL A 9 3.68 -8.95 -20.94
C VAL A 9 3.37 -8.29 -19.59
N GLU A 10 4.38 -7.71 -18.91
CA GLU A 10 4.14 -6.97 -17.67
C GLU A 10 3.28 -5.72 -17.89
N SER A 11 3.52 -5.00 -18.99
CA SER A 11 2.75 -3.79 -19.33
C SER A 11 1.29 -4.11 -19.67
N GLU A 12 1.03 -5.19 -20.40
CA GLU A 12 -0.32 -5.64 -20.76
C GLU A 12 -1.15 -5.97 -19.51
N LYS A 13 -0.57 -6.74 -18.57
CA LYS A 13 -1.23 -7.06 -17.29
C LYS A 13 -1.48 -5.84 -16.42
N MET A 14 -0.60 -4.83 -16.46
CA MET A 14 -0.84 -3.58 -15.75
C MET A 14 -2.02 -2.79 -16.31
N VAL A 15 -2.20 -2.80 -17.64
CA VAL A 15 -3.32 -2.14 -18.31
C VAL A 15 -4.64 -2.84 -17.96
N GLU A 16 -4.66 -4.16 -17.92
CA GLU A 16 -5.82 -4.94 -17.46
C GLU A 16 -6.20 -4.60 -16.01
N LEU A 17 -5.21 -4.39 -15.14
CA LEU A 17 -5.39 -4.01 -13.73
C LEU A 17 -5.43 -2.48 -13.50
N SER A 18 -5.76 -1.70 -14.55
CA SER A 18 -5.69 -0.23 -14.58
C SER A 18 -6.38 0.49 -13.43
N LYS A 19 -7.53 -0.01 -12.94
CA LYS A 19 -8.23 0.59 -11.80
C LYS A 19 -7.36 0.63 -10.54
N MET A 20 -6.70 -0.48 -10.21
CA MET A 20 -5.80 -0.54 -9.05
C MET A 20 -4.49 0.21 -9.32
N HIS A 21 -4.06 0.29 -10.58
CA HIS A 21 -2.88 1.03 -10.98
C HIS A 21 -2.97 2.52 -10.61
N LEU A 22 -4.08 3.20 -10.95
CA LEU A 22 -4.26 4.63 -10.68
C LEU A 22 -4.25 4.94 -9.17
N LEU A 23 -4.96 4.12 -8.38
CA LEU A 23 -5.00 4.27 -6.92
C LEU A 23 -3.62 4.05 -6.30
N PHE A 24 -2.91 3.02 -6.74
CA PHE A 24 -1.55 2.77 -6.30
C PHE A 24 -0.57 3.90 -6.68
N GLN A 25 -0.72 4.51 -7.86
CA GLN A 25 0.13 5.63 -8.28
C GLN A 25 -0.05 6.83 -7.36
N THR A 26 -1.30 7.18 -7.03
CA THR A 26 -1.62 8.33 -6.16
C THR A 26 -1.27 8.10 -4.68
N LEU A 27 -1.21 6.84 -4.23
CA LEU A 27 -0.82 6.46 -2.88
C LEU A 27 0.64 6.83 -2.60
N THR A 28 0.89 7.50 -1.48
CA THR A 28 2.22 7.91 -1.03
C THR A 28 2.52 7.38 0.37
N VAL A 29 3.80 7.34 0.72
CA VAL A 29 4.25 6.99 2.07
C VAL A 29 3.84 8.11 3.03
N GLY A 30 3.12 7.75 4.10
CA GLY A 30 2.51 8.64 5.07
C GLY A 30 0.97 8.70 4.99
N ASP A 31 0.37 8.23 3.88
CA ASP A 31 -1.08 8.24 3.72
C ASP A 31 -1.75 7.19 4.62
N ARG A 32 -2.93 7.51 5.15
CA ARG A 32 -3.78 6.55 5.86
C ARG A 32 -4.72 5.90 4.85
N VAL A 33 -4.70 4.57 4.82
CA VAL A 33 -5.32 3.77 3.77
C VAL A 33 -6.13 2.66 4.39
N ARG A 34 -7.32 2.42 3.83
CA ARG A 34 -8.13 1.21 4.03
C ARG A 34 -7.98 0.33 2.81
N VAL A 35 -7.77 -0.95 3.03
CA VAL A 35 -7.60 -1.96 1.97
C VAL A 35 -8.61 -3.07 2.20
N SER A 36 -9.35 -3.41 1.14
CA SER A 36 -10.23 -4.57 1.11
C SER A 36 -9.56 -5.70 0.34
N PHE A 37 -9.48 -6.89 0.93
CA PHE A 37 -8.78 -8.04 0.35
C PHE A 37 -9.44 -9.38 0.68
N GLY A 38 -9.12 -10.41 -0.10
CA GLY A 38 -9.62 -11.78 0.06
C GLY A 38 -10.52 -12.21 -1.11
N LYS A 39 -10.41 -13.49 -1.51
CA LYS A 39 -11.19 -14.07 -2.62
C LYS A 39 -12.61 -14.51 -2.22
N GLY A 40 -12.86 -14.75 -0.93
CA GLY A 40 -14.14 -15.17 -0.38
C GLY A 40 -14.75 -14.08 0.48
N LYS A 41 -14.82 -14.31 1.80
CA LYS A 41 -15.20 -13.26 2.76
C LYS A 41 -14.17 -12.11 2.69
N LYS A 42 -14.62 -10.95 2.23
CA LYS A 42 -13.79 -9.74 2.17
C LYS A 42 -13.36 -9.35 3.59
N GLN A 43 -12.06 -9.14 3.77
CA GLN A 43 -11.46 -8.61 4.97
C GLN A 43 -11.00 -7.18 4.69
N THR A 44 -10.98 -6.37 5.74
CA THR A 44 -10.50 -4.99 5.65
C THR A 44 -9.33 -4.79 6.60
N PHE A 45 -8.32 -4.07 6.13
CA PHE A 45 -7.22 -3.61 6.95
C PHE A 45 -7.05 -2.11 6.77
N GLN A 46 -6.92 -1.39 7.88
CA GLN A 46 -6.65 0.04 7.87
C GLN A 46 -5.27 0.29 8.46
N GLY A 47 -4.53 1.25 7.94
CA GLY A 47 -3.24 1.62 8.48
C GLY A 47 -2.55 2.73 7.71
N ILE A 48 -1.45 3.21 8.27
CA ILE A 48 -0.57 4.17 7.60
C ILE A 48 0.37 3.44 6.64
N CYS A 49 0.55 3.99 5.44
CA CYS A 49 1.53 3.51 4.48
C CYS A 49 2.94 3.90 4.92
N ILE A 50 3.75 2.93 5.36
CA ILE A 50 5.11 3.18 5.85
C ILE A 50 6.18 2.90 4.79
N ALA A 51 5.85 2.19 3.72
CA ALA A 51 6.76 1.98 2.60
C ALA A 51 5.97 1.68 1.31
N LYS A 52 6.46 2.23 0.19
CA LYS A 52 5.99 1.94 -1.16
C LYS A 52 7.17 1.48 -2.01
N ARG A 53 6.97 0.45 -2.83
CA ARG A 53 7.95 -0.09 -3.78
C ARG A 53 7.32 -0.12 -5.16
N ASN A 54 7.98 0.54 -6.12
CA ASN A 54 7.60 0.54 -7.53
C ASN A 54 8.53 -0.42 -8.28
N LYS A 55 8.02 -1.59 -8.68
CA LYS A 55 8.79 -2.60 -9.45
C LYS A 55 7.87 -3.38 -10.38
N GLY A 56 7.27 -2.68 -11.33
CA GLY A 56 6.37 -3.33 -12.29
C GLY A 56 5.23 -4.08 -11.57
N ILE A 57 4.91 -5.28 -12.06
CA ILE A 57 3.88 -6.15 -11.47
C ILE A 57 4.18 -6.56 -10.01
N SER A 58 5.46 -6.54 -9.63
CA SER A 58 5.94 -6.84 -8.27
C SER A 58 5.97 -5.62 -7.34
N SER A 59 5.31 -4.53 -7.74
CA SER A 59 5.12 -3.37 -6.87
C SER A 59 4.37 -3.78 -5.59
N SER A 60 4.62 -3.08 -4.50
CA SER A 60 4.01 -3.39 -3.21
C SER A 60 3.99 -2.17 -2.32
N PHE A 61 3.09 -2.16 -1.34
CA PHE A 61 3.09 -1.18 -0.26
C PHE A 61 2.90 -1.88 1.09
N LEU A 62 3.41 -1.27 2.15
CA LEU A 62 3.39 -1.80 3.51
C LEU A 62 2.57 -0.85 4.38
N LEU A 63 1.50 -1.38 4.94
CA LEU A 63 0.66 -0.68 5.90
C LEU A 63 1.02 -1.10 7.32
N ARG A 64 0.92 -0.16 8.26
CA ARG A 64 1.08 -0.39 9.70
C ARG A 64 -0.11 0.17 10.45
N ASN A 65 -0.58 -0.56 11.46
CA ASN A 65 -1.58 -0.07 12.42
C ASN A 65 -1.30 -0.67 13.79
N SER A 66 -1.97 -0.20 14.83
CA SER A 66 -2.02 -0.88 16.12
C SER A 66 -3.42 -1.38 16.39
N LEU A 67 -3.58 -2.63 16.81
CA LEU A 67 -4.84 -3.15 17.32
C LEU A 67 -4.60 -3.62 18.75
N SER A 68 -5.40 -3.13 19.70
CA SER A 68 -5.28 -3.50 21.12
C SER A 68 -3.86 -3.33 21.71
N GLY A 69 -3.10 -2.34 21.21
CA GLY A 69 -1.72 -2.07 21.65
C GLY A 69 -0.64 -2.88 20.91
N GLU A 70 -1.00 -3.86 20.09
CA GLU A 70 -0.07 -4.63 19.27
C GLU A 70 0.11 -4.01 17.88
N GLY A 71 1.37 -3.84 17.47
CA GLY A 71 1.71 -3.31 16.16
C GLY A 71 1.53 -4.36 15.06
N LEU A 72 0.56 -4.16 14.18
CA LEU A 72 0.28 -5.01 13.03
C LEU A 72 0.81 -4.39 11.74
N GLU A 73 1.37 -5.22 10.86
CA GLU A 73 1.83 -4.81 9.53
C GLU A 73 1.28 -5.74 8.45
N TYR A 74 0.80 -5.16 7.34
CA TYR A 74 0.35 -5.91 6.17
C TYR A 74 1.02 -5.39 4.91
N ARG A 75 1.54 -6.31 4.11
CA ARG A 75 2.09 -6.01 2.78
C ARG A 75 1.05 -6.35 1.72
N PHE A 76 0.73 -5.37 0.88
CA PHE A 76 -0.19 -5.53 -0.22
C PHE A 76 0.52 -5.38 -1.57
N PHE A 77 0.04 -6.14 -2.54
CA PHE A 77 0.47 -6.08 -3.93
C PHE A 77 -0.71 -5.52 -4.74
N PRO A 78 -0.59 -4.31 -5.32
CA PRO A 78 -1.69 -3.63 -6.02
C PRO A 78 -2.20 -4.41 -7.23
N TYR A 79 -1.35 -5.27 -7.82
CA TYR A 79 -1.67 -6.06 -9.00
C TYR A 79 -2.05 -7.51 -8.68
N SER A 80 -2.37 -7.82 -7.42
CA SER A 80 -2.81 -9.15 -7.03
C SER A 80 -4.33 -9.28 -7.14
N ASN A 81 -4.82 -10.39 -7.68
CA ASN A 81 -6.26 -10.71 -7.72
C ASN A 81 -6.88 -10.86 -6.32
N ASN A 82 -6.07 -10.92 -5.27
CA ASN A 82 -6.55 -10.93 -3.88
C ASN A 82 -6.93 -9.54 -3.37
N LEU A 83 -6.47 -8.47 -4.03
CA LEU A 83 -6.75 -7.11 -3.64
C LEU A 83 -8.02 -6.64 -4.35
N SER A 84 -9.02 -6.22 -3.57
CA SER A 84 -10.29 -5.75 -4.13
C SER A 84 -10.33 -4.23 -4.27
N GLU A 85 -9.83 -3.51 -3.28
CA GLU A 85 -10.00 -2.05 -3.20
C GLU A 85 -8.91 -1.40 -2.34
N ILE A 86 -8.56 -0.16 -2.68
CA ILE A 86 -7.64 0.71 -1.95
C ILE A 86 -8.33 2.06 -1.77
N ASP A 87 -8.69 2.39 -0.54
CA ASP A 87 -9.29 3.68 -0.17
C ASP A 87 -8.28 4.53 0.60
N ILE A 88 -7.94 5.70 0.07
CA ILE A 88 -7.13 6.68 0.78
C ILE A 88 -8.07 7.47 1.70
N LEU A 89 -8.01 7.18 3.00
CA LEU A 89 -8.85 7.82 4.01
C LEU A 89 -8.39 9.25 4.29
N GLU A 90 -7.07 9.43 4.39
CA GLU A 90 -6.45 10.73 4.64
C GLU A 90 -5.13 10.78 3.88
N LYS A 91 -4.99 11.78 3.01
CA LYS A 91 -3.69 12.10 2.41
C LYS A 91 -2.81 12.76 3.44
N LYS A 92 -1.55 12.37 3.50
CA LYS A 92 -0.57 13.03 4.37
C LYS A 92 -0.56 14.53 4.06
N GLN A 93 -0.47 15.36 5.10
CA GLN A 93 -0.19 16.77 4.88
C GLN A 93 1.22 16.90 4.26
N PRO A 94 1.36 17.55 3.10
CA PRO A 94 2.58 17.46 2.29
C PRO A 94 3.84 18.05 2.93
N LEU A 95 3.73 18.83 4.01
CA LEU A 95 4.79 19.75 4.42
C LEU A 95 5.48 19.44 5.76
N VAL A 96 4.93 18.62 6.67
CA VAL A 96 5.47 18.64 8.06
C VAL A 96 5.69 17.27 8.72
N GLN A 97 4.86 16.24 8.50
CA GLN A 97 4.88 15.07 9.41
C GLN A 97 5.85 13.93 9.01
N TYR A 98 6.02 13.65 7.71
CA TYR A 98 6.75 12.47 7.23
C TYR A 98 7.75 12.83 6.12
N ARG A 99 9.02 13.03 6.49
CA ARG A 99 10.10 13.44 5.55
C ARG A 99 10.91 12.29 4.95
N ARG A 100 10.71 11.06 5.42
CA ARG A 100 11.47 9.89 4.95
C ARG A 100 10.68 9.12 3.88
N ALA A 101 11.39 8.60 2.88
CA ALA A 101 10.81 7.72 1.86
C ALA A 101 10.26 6.40 2.44
N LYS A 102 10.75 5.98 3.61
CA LYS A 102 10.25 4.84 4.39
C LYS A 102 10.16 5.21 5.87
N LEU A 103 9.03 4.91 6.50
CA LEU A 103 8.69 5.28 7.87
C LEU A 103 8.90 4.12 8.86
N TYR A 104 9.91 3.28 8.65
CA TYR A 104 10.19 2.15 9.55
C TYR A 104 10.46 2.56 10.99
N TYR A 105 10.85 3.82 11.22
CA TYR A 105 10.99 4.35 12.57
C TYR A 105 9.69 4.31 13.39
N LEU A 106 8.51 4.30 12.73
CA LEU A 106 7.21 4.18 13.41
C LEU A 106 7.03 2.86 14.17
N ARG A 107 7.87 1.85 13.91
CA ARG A 107 7.90 0.59 14.69
C ARG A 107 8.36 0.79 16.13
N LEU A 108 9.19 1.80 16.35
CA LEU A 108 9.74 2.16 17.67
C LEU A 108 8.98 3.32 18.32
N ARG A 109 7.94 3.83 17.64
CA ARG A 109 7.16 4.99 18.11
C ARG A 109 5.91 4.54 18.85
N THR A 110 5.34 5.50 19.57
CA THR A 110 4.10 5.26 20.30
C THR A 110 2.96 4.97 19.32
N PRO A 111 2.04 4.02 19.62
CA PRO A 111 0.93 3.67 18.75
C PRO A 111 0.14 4.88 18.24
N LYS A 112 -0.09 5.87 19.10
CA LYS A 112 -0.80 7.12 18.79
C LYS A 112 -0.30 7.83 17.52
N GLU A 113 0.99 7.70 17.18
CA GLU A 113 1.57 8.33 15.99
C GLU A 113 1.12 7.68 14.67
N TYR A 114 0.75 6.41 14.69
CA TYR A 114 0.46 5.62 13.47
C TYR A 114 -0.87 4.86 13.51
N THR A 115 -1.58 4.81 14.64
CA THR A 115 -2.89 4.17 14.76
C THR A 115 -3.89 4.84 13.82
N VAL A 116 -4.63 4.02 13.08
CA VAL A 116 -5.76 4.40 12.25
C VAL A 116 -6.98 3.66 12.79
N SER A 117 -7.91 4.42 13.36
CA SER A 117 -9.20 3.96 13.90
C SER A 117 -10.26 3.90 12.82
#